data_AF-A0A8J7NM50-F1
#
_entry.id   AF-A0A8J7NM50-F1
#
_cell.length_a   1.000
_cell.length_b   1.000
_cell.length_c   1.000
_cell.angle_alpha   90.00
_cell.angle_beta   90.00
_cell.angle_gamma   90.00
#
_symmetry.space_group_name_H-M   'P 1'
#
loop_
_entity.id
_entity.type
_entity.pdbx_description
1 polymer ?
#
loop_
_entity_poly.entity_id
_entity_poly.type
_entity_poly.pdbx_seq_one_letter_code
_entity_poly.pdbx_strand_id
1 'polypeptide(L)' 'GLFLCTDRDCNVILGSAQEFLKSTDLFSQGEPRVLGLAMIPGHHVVSIEVEADSLAGSQGF' A
#
# COMPACT_ATOMS: atom_id res chain seq x y z
N GLY A 1 1.21 0.82 -3.48
CA GLY A 1 2.66 0.82 -3.18
C GLY A 1 3.27 -0.47 -3.67
N LEU A 2 4.60 -0.60 -3.66
CA LEU A 2 5.31 -1.82 -4.06
C LEU A 2 5.49 -2.76 -2.87
N PHE A 3 4.94 -3.96 -2.94
CA PHE A 3 5.16 -4.99 -1.92
C PHE A 3 6.59 -5.53 -2.00
N LEU A 4 7.39 -5.35 -0.94
CA LEU A 4 8.79 -5.78 -0.92
C LEU A 4 8.97 -7.09 -0.16
N CYS A 5 8.41 -7.19 1.04
CA CYS A 5 8.45 -8.43 1.83
C CYS A 5 7.39 -8.43 2.94
N THR A 6 7.21 -9.61 3.52
CA THR A 6 6.46 -9.82 4.75
C THR A 6 7.16 -10.86 5.63
N ASP A 7 6.84 -10.86 6.92
CA ASP A 7 7.31 -11.85 7.89
C ASP A 7 6.17 -12.77 8.38
N ARG A 8 6.49 -13.65 9.34
CA ARG A 8 5.53 -14.59 9.94
C ARG A 8 4.40 -13.90 10.72
N ASP A 9 4.65 -12.69 11.21
CA ASP A 9 3.67 -11.92 12.00
C ASP A 9 2.85 -10.98 11.11
N CYS A 10 2.93 -11.18 9.79
CA CYS A 10 2.27 -10.39 8.75
C CYS A 10 2.71 -8.92 8.71
N ASN A 11 3.84 -8.54 9.31
CA ASN A 11 4.37 -7.20 9.09
C ASN A 11 4.72 -7.05 7.62
N VAL A 12 4.46 -5.88 7.04
CA VAL A 12 4.66 -5.63 5.61
C VAL A 12 5.65 -4.49 5.42
N ILE A 13 6.60 -4.69 4.50
CA ILE A 13 7.42 -3.60 3.98
C ILE A 13 6.88 -3.19 2.61
N LEU A 14 6.43 -1.94 2.49
CA LEU A 14 5.99 -1.32 1.23
C LEU A 14 6.99 -0.25 0.77
N GLY A 15 7.49 -0.40 -0.45
CA GLY A 15 8.21 0.66 -1.17
C GLY A 15 7.23 1.60 -1.88
N SER A 16 7.66 2.85 -2.14
CA SER A 16 6.85 3.89 -2.78
C SER A 16 5.42 3.97 -2.20
N ALA A 17 5.31 3.85 -0.88
CA ALA A 17 4.07 3.81 -0.15
C ALA A 17 3.36 5.17 -0.18
N GLN A 18 2.05 5.10 -0.34
CA GLN A 18 1.13 6.22 -0.29
C GLN A 18 -0.01 5.84 0.66
N GLU A 19 -0.38 6.77 1.53
CA GLU A 19 -1.47 6.59 2.49
C GLU A 19 -2.70 7.42 2.06
N PHE A 20 -3.85 6.76 2.08
CA PHE A 20 -5.16 7.35 1.81
C PHE A 20 -5.99 7.29 3.09
N LEU A 21 -6.25 8.44 3.71
CA LEU A 21 -7.10 8.53 4.89
C LEU A 21 -8.56 8.76 4.47
N LYS A 22 -9.50 8.12 5.16
CA LYS A 22 -10.93 8.47 5.03
C LYS A 22 -11.11 9.87 5.62
N SER A 23 -11.24 10.88 4.77
CA SER A 23 -11.38 12.25 5.23
C SER A 23 -12.74 12.44 5.94
N THR A 24 -12.73 12.94 7.17
CA THR A 24 -13.93 13.44 7.86
C THR A 24 -14.45 14.75 7.26
N ASP A 25 -13.59 15.50 6.55
CA ASP A 25 -13.95 16.77 5.92
C ASP A 25 -13.91 16.66 4.39
N LEU A 26 -14.93 17.19 3.72
CA LEU A 26 -15.07 17.13 2.26
C LEU A 26 -13.94 17.84 1.49
N PHE A 27 -13.17 18.70 2.16
CA PHE A 27 -12.08 19.51 1.56
C PHE A 27 -10.72 18.82 1.55
N SER A 28 -10.49 17.79 2.36
CA SER A 28 -9.24 16.98 2.39
C SER A 28 -9.38 15.65 1.65
N GLN A 29 -10.49 15.46 0.94
CA GLN A 29 -10.68 14.39 -0.03
C GLN A 29 -9.84 14.74 -1.27
N GLY A 30 -8.68 14.11 -1.47
CA GLY A 30 -8.03 14.22 -2.77
C GLY A 30 -6.62 13.67 -2.84
N GLU A 31 -5.74 14.16 -1.97
CA GLU A 31 -4.30 13.92 -2.16
C GLU A 31 -3.76 12.86 -1.17
N PRO A 32 -3.21 11.75 -1.67
CA PRO A 32 -2.53 10.78 -0.82
C PRO A 32 -1.29 11.38 -0.17
N ARG A 33 -0.99 10.92 1.06
CA ARG A 33 0.27 11.25 1.72
C ARG A 33 1.36 10.30 1.22
N VAL A 34 2.42 10.85 0.64
CA VAL A 34 3.59 10.06 0.22
C VAL A 34 4.44 9.71 1.45
N LEU A 35 4.69 8.42 1.66
CA LEU A 35 5.49 7.90 2.78
C LEU A 35 6.87 7.39 2.34
N GLY A 36 7.04 6.96 1.09
CA GLY A 36 8.29 6.37 0.61
C GLY A 36 8.42 4.90 1.03
N LEU A 37 9.39 4.56 1.89
CA LEU A 37 9.53 3.21 2.44
C LEU A 37 8.80 3.12 3.78
N ALA A 38 7.84 2.20 3.90
CA ALA A 38 7.01 2.07 5.11
C ALA A 38 6.95 0.63 5.61
N MET A 39 6.94 0.47 6.94
CA MET A 39 6.59 -0.78 7.61
C MET A 39 5.18 -0.67 8.17
N ILE A 40 4.32 -1.62 7.84
CA ILE A 40 2.96 -1.72 8.37
C ILE A 40 2.90 -2.90 9.35
N PRO A 41 2.48 -2.67 10.62
CA PRO A 41 2.30 -3.75 11.57
C PRO A 41 1.22 -4.75 11.11
N GLY A 42 1.53 -6.04 11.15
CA GLY A 42 0.64 -7.07 10.59
C GLY A 42 -0.74 -7.15 11.25
N HIS A 43 -0.84 -6.83 12.54
CA HIS A 43 -2.11 -6.82 13.26
C HIS A 43 -3.05 -5.67 12.85
N HIS A 44 -2.58 -4.68 12.08
CA HIS A 44 -3.43 -3.65 11.48
C HIS A 44 -3.86 -3.98 10.05
N VAL A 45 -3.27 -5.01 9.43
CA VAL A 45 -3.60 -5.41 8.06
C VAL A 45 -4.90 -6.21 8.07
N VAL A 46 -5.90 -5.72 7.34
CA VAL A 46 -7.21 -6.38 7.22
C VAL A 46 -7.36 -7.06 5.86
N SER A 47 -6.88 -6.43 4.79
CA SER A 47 -6.85 -6.98 3.44
C SER A 47 -5.64 -6.46 2.66
N ILE A 48 -5.25 -7.19 1.62
CA ILE A 48 -4.24 -6.80 0.64
C ILE A 48 -4.78 -7.18 -0.72
N GLU A 49 -4.85 -6.21 -1.62
CA GLU A 49 -5.25 -6.41 -3.02
C GLU A 49 -4.11 -6.02 -3.96
N VAL A 50 -3.97 -6.77 -5.06
CA VAL A 50 -3.06 -6.41 -6.15
C VAL A 50 -3.79 -5.42 -7.05
N GLU A 51 -3.14 -4.30 -7.36
CA GLU A 51 -3.67 -3.31 -8.29
C GLU A 51 -3.85 -3.94 -9.68
N ALA A 52 -5.08 -3.89 -10.23
CA ALA A 52 -5.46 -4.62 -11.43
C ALA A 52 -4.61 -4.28 -12.67
N ASP A 53 -4.15 -3.03 -12.77
CA ASP A 53 -3.33 -2.57 -13.90
C ASP A 53 -1.88 -3.09 -13.84
N SER A 54 -1.41 -3.54 -12.67
CA SER A 54 -0.08 -4.14 -12.51
C SER A 54 0.05 -5.52 -13.17
N LEU A 55 -1.06 -6.19 -13.47
CA LEU A 55 -1.09 -7.50 -14.14
C LEU A 55 -0.91 -7.41 -15.66
N ALA A 56 -1.02 -6.22 -16.26
CA ALA A 56 -0.89 -6.02 -17.70
C ALA A 56 0.57 -5.89 -18.18
N GLY A 57 1.53 -5.70 -17.26
CA GLY A 57 2.93 -5.40 -17.58
C GLY A 57 3.96 -6.50 -17.32
N SER A 58 3.57 -7.67 -16.78
CA SER A 58 4.50 -8.73 -16.36
C SER A 58 4.54 -9.95 -17.31
N GLN A 59 4.22 -9.78 -18.59
CA GLN A 59 4.66 -10.72 -19.64
C GLN A 59 6.04 -10.31 -20.16
N GLY A 60 7.07 -10.66 -19.40
CA GLY A 60 8.46 -10.54 -19.81
C GLY A 60 9.30 -11.42 -18.92
N PHE A 61 9.65 -12.60 -19.44
CA PHE A 61 10.63 -13.51 -18.83
C PHE A 61 11.99 -12.84 -18.66
#